data_AF-R4KD02-F1
#
_entry.id   AF-R4KD02-F1
#
_cell.length_a   1.000
_cell.length_b   1.000
_cell.length_c   1.000
_cell.angle_alpha   90.00
_cell.angle_beta   90.00
_cell.angle_gamma   90.00
#
_symmetry.space_group_name_H-M   'P 1'
#
loop_
_entity.id
_entity.type
_entity.pdbx_description
1 polymer ?
#
loop_
_entity_poly.entity_id
_entity_poly.type
_entity_poly.pdbx_seq_one_letter_code
_entity_poly.pdbx_strand_id
1 'polypeptide(L)'
;MKKKLIVIIAAAIFSISLAGCEAVSNSAKNNTNQVKQNSVVNTNDNNIIKLINDKAKALSDKNINNYLSTFVKDTDTYNEEKLDKKYYFDNFKVKAEVSEPTVINSSDKEAQVQYVITTTKVTGPGFLDNRTLYVDNLKKVNNNWKIDSEEVLNVEFKDDIYEAVYNNIQALNEKDINKYMSTIDPSNNDSYNKFRDDQLDIFDKYDLAYNLEEADAYKDKSDKDTAVGFIETITKRDNSDFKNNKTTGVMHLKKVNNQWKIFKIDIQKTEDIK
;
A
#
# COMPACT_ATOMS: atom_id res chain seq x y z
N MET A 1 24.57 -9.16 24.87
CA MET A 1 23.09 -9.02 24.89
C MET A 1 22.63 -8.57 23.52
N LYS A 2 22.11 -9.47 22.67
CA LYS A 2 21.62 -9.14 21.32
C LYS A 2 20.17 -8.69 21.43
N LYS A 3 19.92 -7.40 21.14
CA LYS A 3 18.57 -6.85 21.03
C LYS A 3 17.86 -7.55 19.86
N LYS A 4 16.71 -8.17 20.15
CA LYS A 4 15.83 -8.75 19.14
C LYS A 4 15.17 -7.57 18.40
N LEU A 5 15.54 -7.39 17.14
CA LEU A 5 14.89 -6.46 16.23
C LEU A 5 13.58 -7.13 15.79
N ILE A 6 12.45 -6.64 16.29
CA ILE A 6 11.14 -6.97 15.73
C ILE A 6 10.89 -5.92 14.67
N VAL A 7 10.86 -6.36 13.41
CA VAL A 7 10.58 -5.52 12.25
C VAL A 7 9.39 -6.14 11.54
N ILE A 8 8.27 -5.44 11.60
CA ILE A 8 7.25 -5.37 10.56
C ILE A 8 7.39 -3.88 10.11
N ILE A 9 7.03 -3.33 8.94
CA ILE A 9 5.70 -3.03 8.39
C ILE A 9 5.81 -2.16 7.10
N ALA A 10 4.68 -1.79 6.47
CA ALA A 10 4.00 -2.54 5.43
C ALA A 10 3.39 -1.71 4.29
N ALA A 11 3.31 -2.32 3.11
CA ALA A 11 2.30 -2.01 2.11
C ALA A 11 1.04 -2.82 2.47
N ALA A 12 0.04 -2.17 3.07
CA ALA A 12 -1.27 -2.76 3.31
C ALA A 12 -1.89 -3.19 1.97
N ILE A 13 -1.89 -4.50 1.69
CA ILE A 13 -2.68 -5.08 0.61
C ILE A 13 -3.92 -5.66 1.26
N PHE A 14 -4.98 -4.86 1.24
CA PHE A 14 -6.31 -5.28 1.63
C PHE A 14 -6.77 -6.40 0.69
N SER A 15 -7.10 -7.55 1.25
CA SER A 15 -8.03 -8.47 0.60
C SER A 15 -9.38 -7.75 0.54
N ILE A 16 -9.74 -7.22 -0.62
CA ILE A 16 -11.06 -6.68 -0.88
C ILE A 16 -12.05 -7.84 -0.72
N SER A 17 -12.76 -7.92 0.39
CA SER A 17 -13.95 -8.76 0.47
C SER A 17 -15.06 -8.04 -0.28
N LEU A 18 -15.18 -8.35 -1.57
CA LEU A 18 -16.34 -7.99 -2.39
C LEU A 18 -17.56 -8.78 -1.90
N ALA A 19 -18.13 -8.36 -0.78
CA ALA A 19 -19.45 -8.78 -0.35
C ALA A 19 -20.50 -7.98 -1.14
N GLY A 20 -20.91 -8.56 -2.27
CA GLY A 20 -22.27 -8.53 -2.79
C GLY A 20 -22.94 -7.19 -3.08
N CYS A 21 -23.13 -6.89 -4.38
CA CYS A 21 -24.45 -6.54 -4.89
C CYS A 21 -24.58 -7.10 -6.32
N GLU A 22 -25.56 -7.98 -6.50
CA GLU A 22 -26.00 -8.47 -7.80
C GLU A 22 -26.35 -7.30 -8.70
N ALA A 23 -25.69 -7.19 -9.85
CA ALA A 23 -26.06 -6.26 -10.90
C ALA A 23 -27.32 -6.77 -11.60
N VAL A 24 -28.49 -6.32 -11.16
CA VAL A 24 -29.71 -6.38 -11.98
C VAL A 24 -29.55 -5.35 -13.10
N SER A 25 -29.32 -5.85 -14.31
CA SER A 25 -29.30 -5.04 -15.53
C SER A 25 -30.67 -4.44 -15.78
N ASN A 26 -30.76 -3.11 -15.88
CA ASN A 26 -31.80 -2.46 -16.68
C ASN A 26 -31.24 -1.20 -17.35
N SER A 27 -31.18 -1.26 -18.68
CA SER A 27 -30.95 -0.14 -19.57
C SER A 27 -32.17 0.80 -19.58
N ALA A 28 -31.96 2.12 -19.45
CA ALA A 28 -32.48 3.11 -20.41
C ALA A 28 -32.22 4.58 -20.01
N LYS A 29 -31.65 5.28 -20.99
CA LYS A 29 -31.90 6.67 -21.42
C LYS A 29 -31.47 7.86 -20.54
N ASN A 30 -30.43 8.51 -21.06
CA ASN A 30 -30.02 9.90 -20.88
C ASN A 30 -31.19 10.89 -20.71
N ASN A 31 -31.07 11.73 -19.68
CA ASN A 31 -31.51 13.12 -19.79
C ASN A 31 -30.61 14.03 -18.94
N THR A 32 -29.99 14.97 -19.63
CA THR A 32 -29.09 15.99 -19.13
C THR A 32 -29.91 17.03 -18.37
N ASN A 33 -29.70 17.14 -17.06
CA ASN A 33 -30.04 18.35 -16.31
C ASN A 33 -28.90 18.64 -15.35
N GLN A 34 -28.15 19.71 -15.66
CA GLN A 34 -27.16 20.30 -14.79
C GLN A 34 -27.85 20.81 -13.52
N VAL A 35 -27.70 20.09 -12.42
CA VAL A 35 -28.00 20.61 -11.10
C VAL A 35 -26.76 21.37 -10.61
N LYS A 36 -26.90 22.70 -10.50
CA LYS A 36 -25.93 23.57 -9.84
C LYS A 36 -25.74 23.09 -8.41
N GLN A 37 -24.53 22.63 -8.11
CA GLN A 37 -24.12 22.23 -6.78
C GLN A 37 -23.84 23.51 -5.97
N ASN A 38 -24.82 23.93 -5.17
CA ASN A 38 -24.60 24.95 -4.14
C ASN A 38 -23.81 24.30 -3.00
N SER A 39 -22.50 24.53 -2.97
CA SER A 39 -21.63 24.11 -1.86
C SER A 39 -21.84 25.03 -0.65
N VAL A 40 -22.81 24.67 0.19
CA VAL A 40 -22.84 25.11 1.58
C VAL A 40 -21.71 24.34 2.28
N VAL A 41 -20.59 25.00 2.57
CA VAL A 41 -19.51 24.41 3.37
C VAL A 41 -20.07 24.10 4.76
N ASN A 42 -20.31 22.82 5.04
CA ASN A 42 -20.81 22.34 6.32
C ASN A 42 -19.68 22.39 7.36
N THR A 43 -19.91 22.95 8.54
CA THR A 43 -18.90 23.06 9.60
C THR A 43 -18.41 21.69 10.10
N ASN A 44 -19.21 20.63 9.93
CA ASN A 44 -18.79 19.26 10.18
C ASN A 44 -17.65 18.79 9.26
N ASP A 45 -17.64 19.25 8.01
CA ASP A 45 -16.63 18.87 7.01
C ASP A 45 -15.27 19.42 7.40
N ASN A 46 -15.22 20.64 7.96
CA ASN A 46 -13.96 21.26 8.41
C ASN A 46 -13.27 20.46 9.51
N ASN A 47 -14.01 19.88 10.46
CA ASN A 47 -13.42 19.08 11.53
C ASN A 47 -12.92 17.71 11.02
N ILE A 48 -13.63 17.11 10.07
CA ILE A 48 -13.23 15.87 9.41
C ILE A 48 -11.95 16.12 8.58
N ILE A 49 -11.95 17.16 7.75
CA ILE A 49 -10.79 17.56 6.94
C ILE A 49 -9.60 17.91 7.85
N LYS A 50 -9.83 18.56 8.99
CA LYS A 50 -8.77 18.84 9.97
C LYS A 50 -8.14 17.55 10.52
N LEU A 51 -8.93 16.53 10.85
CA LEU A 51 -8.42 15.23 11.32
C LEU A 51 -7.44 14.62 10.30
N ILE A 52 -7.81 14.63 9.01
CA ILE A 52 -6.97 14.09 7.93
C ILE A 52 -5.67 14.90 7.78
N ASN A 53 -5.74 16.22 7.88
CA ASN A 53 -4.55 17.07 7.87
C ASN A 53 -3.66 16.85 9.10
N ASP A 54 -4.25 16.66 10.29
CA ASP A 54 -3.50 16.36 11.51
C ASP A 54 -2.77 15.00 11.40
N LYS A 55 -3.39 13.98 10.78
CA LYS A 55 -2.77 12.68 10.47
C LYS A 55 -1.53 12.87 9.58
N ALA A 56 -1.66 13.57 8.45
CA ALA A 56 -0.55 13.82 7.54
C ALA A 56 0.56 14.69 8.17
N LYS A 57 0.18 15.66 9.00
CA LYS A 57 1.13 16.44 9.78
C LYS A 57 1.92 15.57 10.75
N ALA A 58 1.25 14.63 11.43
CA ALA A 58 1.92 13.70 12.35
C ALA A 58 2.93 12.79 11.62
N LEU A 59 2.63 12.36 10.39
CA LEU A 59 3.60 11.67 9.52
C LEU A 59 4.84 12.53 9.25
N SER A 60 4.62 13.78 8.84
CA SER A 60 5.71 14.73 8.53
C SER A 60 6.58 15.06 9.77
N ASP A 61 5.95 15.18 10.94
CA ASP A 61 6.60 15.54 12.20
C ASP A 61 7.29 14.36 12.90
N LYS A 62 7.21 13.14 12.33
CA LYS A 62 7.62 11.89 13.00
C LYS A 62 6.96 11.67 14.37
N ASN A 63 5.68 12.01 14.51
CA ASN A 63 4.98 11.93 15.79
C ASN A 63 3.94 10.79 15.81
N ILE A 64 4.39 9.59 16.20
CA ILE A 64 3.53 8.40 16.30
C ILE A 64 2.35 8.58 17.24
N ASN A 65 2.50 9.31 18.35
CA ASN A 65 1.41 9.49 19.30
C ASN A 65 0.31 10.35 18.69
N ASN A 66 0.67 11.45 18.02
CA ASN A 66 -0.30 12.28 17.31
C ASN A 66 -0.95 11.50 16.15
N TYR A 67 -0.17 10.70 15.42
CA TYR A 67 -0.68 9.85 14.35
C TYR A 67 -1.72 8.86 14.89
N LEU A 68 -1.36 8.04 15.87
CA LEU A 68 -2.27 7.05 16.44
C LEU A 68 -3.46 7.68 17.17
N SER A 69 -3.34 8.92 17.61
CA SER A 69 -4.48 9.65 18.16
C SER A 69 -5.57 9.93 17.13
N THR A 70 -5.31 9.86 15.81
CA THR A 70 -6.35 10.05 14.79
C THR A 70 -7.25 8.83 14.61
N PHE A 71 -6.87 7.67 15.16
CA PHE A 71 -7.60 6.42 15.03
C PHE A 71 -8.46 6.12 16.27
N VAL A 72 -9.52 5.33 16.09
CA VAL A 72 -10.28 4.75 17.20
C VAL A 72 -9.37 3.77 17.92
N LYS A 73 -9.15 3.99 19.21
CA LYS A 73 -8.17 3.21 19.97
C LYS A 73 -8.57 1.74 20.09
N ASP A 74 -7.56 0.86 20.03
CA ASP A 74 -7.68 -0.57 20.31
C ASP A 74 -8.56 -1.35 19.30
N THR A 75 -8.88 -0.78 18.12
CA THR A 75 -9.45 -1.50 16.97
C THR A 75 -8.37 -2.25 16.18
N ASP A 76 -8.78 -3.13 15.27
CA ASP A 76 -7.86 -3.86 14.38
C ASP A 76 -7.03 -2.89 13.55
N THR A 77 -7.67 -1.93 12.87
CA THR A 77 -6.97 -0.86 12.12
C THR A 77 -6.00 -0.08 12.99
N TYR A 78 -6.36 0.27 14.24
CA TYR A 78 -5.42 0.96 15.14
C TYR A 78 -4.20 0.11 15.47
N ASN A 79 -4.40 -1.19 15.74
CA ASN A 79 -3.31 -2.09 16.09
C ASN A 79 -2.39 -2.35 14.90
N GLU A 80 -2.97 -2.51 13.71
CA GLU A 80 -2.26 -2.59 12.43
C GLU A 80 -1.45 -1.33 12.19
N GLU A 81 -2.04 -0.14 12.29
CA GLU A 81 -1.37 1.14 12.10
C GLU A 81 -0.30 1.44 13.17
N LYS A 82 -0.54 1.02 14.41
CA LYS A 82 0.43 1.16 15.50
C LYS A 82 1.66 0.32 15.28
N LEU A 83 1.47 -0.90 14.80
CA LEU A 83 2.57 -1.68 14.30
C LEU A 83 3.14 -0.87 13.13
N ASP A 84 2.37 -0.65 12.06
CA ASP A 84 2.76 0.00 10.80
C ASP A 84 3.71 1.17 10.93
N LYS A 85 3.24 2.15 11.66
CA LYS A 85 3.96 3.39 11.75
C LYS A 85 5.11 3.34 12.73
N LYS A 86 5.23 2.33 13.60
CA LYS A 86 6.36 2.24 14.52
C LYS A 86 7.69 2.10 13.78
N TYR A 87 7.81 1.11 12.90
CA TYR A 87 9.03 0.95 12.11
C TYR A 87 9.21 2.13 11.15
N TYR A 88 8.11 2.58 10.54
CA TYR A 88 8.11 3.72 9.65
C TYR A 88 8.74 4.96 10.30
N PHE A 89 8.26 5.32 11.49
CA PHE A 89 8.78 6.43 12.29
C PHE A 89 10.16 6.14 12.88
N ASP A 90 10.60 4.90 13.04
CA ASP A 90 11.97 4.63 13.49
C ASP A 90 13.00 4.86 12.35
N ASN A 91 12.63 4.55 11.09
CA ASN A 91 13.60 4.44 9.99
C ASN A 91 13.48 5.52 8.92
N PHE A 92 12.29 6.11 8.75
CA PHE A 92 12.03 7.10 7.70
C PHE A 92 11.74 8.47 8.29
N LYS A 93 11.99 9.49 7.48
CA LYS A 93 11.42 10.82 7.61
C LYS A 93 10.86 11.17 6.24
N VAL A 94 9.59 11.55 6.21
CA VAL A 94 8.89 11.92 4.99
C VAL A 94 8.24 13.29 5.15
N LYS A 95 7.84 13.87 4.02
CA LYS A 95 6.88 14.96 3.96
C LYS A 95 5.59 14.37 3.42
N ALA A 96 4.48 14.60 4.12
CA ALA A 96 3.16 14.14 3.75
C ALA A 96 2.21 15.34 3.56
N GLU A 97 1.54 15.39 2.41
CA GLU A 97 0.67 16.50 2.02
C GLU A 97 -0.69 15.97 1.57
N VAL A 98 -1.77 16.50 2.14
CA VAL A 98 -3.14 16.14 1.78
C VAL A 98 -3.62 17.03 0.64
N SER A 99 -4.31 16.42 -0.32
CA SER A 99 -4.96 17.10 -1.44
C SER A 99 -6.35 16.51 -1.67
N GLU A 100 -7.24 17.34 -2.22
CA GLU A 100 -8.58 16.95 -2.67
C GLU A 100 -9.47 16.26 -1.59
N PRO A 101 -9.46 16.67 -0.30
CA PRO A 101 -10.28 16.00 0.68
C PRO A 101 -11.77 16.27 0.42
N THR A 102 -12.55 15.20 0.32
CA THR A 102 -13.98 15.24 0.01
C THR A 102 -14.73 14.38 1.01
N VAL A 103 -15.63 14.98 1.79
CA VAL A 103 -16.55 14.23 2.66
C VAL A 103 -17.65 13.65 1.75
N ILE A 104 -17.66 12.33 1.59
CA ILE A 104 -18.57 11.63 0.67
C ILE A 104 -19.84 11.14 1.35
N ASN A 105 -19.80 10.94 2.68
CA ASN A 105 -20.96 10.61 3.51
C ASN A 105 -20.75 11.18 4.91
N SER A 106 -21.79 11.67 5.57
CA SER A 106 -21.72 12.14 6.96
C SER A 106 -23.08 12.08 7.65
N SER A 107 -23.03 11.66 8.91
CA SER A 107 -24.09 11.78 9.91
C SER A 107 -23.54 12.41 11.18
N ASP A 108 -24.32 12.46 12.26
CA ASP A 108 -23.87 12.96 13.55
C ASP A 108 -22.83 12.04 14.24
N LYS A 109 -22.74 10.77 13.82
CA LYS A 109 -21.92 9.74 14.49
C LYS A 109 -20.86 9.11 13.60
N GLU A 110 -21.10 9.09 12.29
CA GLU A 110 -20.27 8.40 11.31
C GLU A 110 -20.05 9.29 10.10
N ALA A 111 -18.90 9.18 9.45
CA ALA A 111 -18.61 9.88 8.21
C ALA A 111 -17.65 9.07 7.34
N GLN A 112 -17.54 9.45 6.08
CA GLN A 112 -16.59 8.92 5.12
C GLN A 112 -15.90 10.08 4.42
N VAL A 113 -14.59 10.01 4.30
CA VAL A 113 -13.78 11.03 3.62
C VAL A 113 -12.84 10.37 2.63
N GLN A 114 -12.88 10.85 1.39
CA GLN A 114 -11.93 10.49 0.35
C GLN A 114 -10.87 11.58 0.22
N TYR A 115 -9.61 11.23 0.09
CA TYR A 115 -8.53 12.22 -0.07
C TYR A 115 -7.29 11.59 -0.70
N VAL A 116 -6.42 12.42 -1.27
CA VAL A 116 -5.12 12.00 -1.77
C VAL A 116 -4.03 12.48 -0.81
N ILE A 117 -3.16 11.58 -0.38
CA ILE A 117 -1.94 11.93 0.35
C ILE A 117 -0.72 11.73 -0.56
N THR A 118 0.08 12.77 -0.71
CA THR A 118 1.38 12.69 -1.37
C THR A 118 2.45 12.53 -0.31
N THR A 119 3.24 11.47 -0.38
CA THR A 119 4.34 11.18 0.55
C THR A 119 5.67 11.23 -0.18
N THR A 120 6.58 12.10 0.27
CA THR A 120 7.91 12.28 -0.31
C THR A 120 8.99 11.95 0.72
N LYS A 121 9.99 11.14 0.35
CA LYS A 121 11.14 10.86 1.21
C LYS A 121 11.92 12.13 1.48
N VAL A 122 12.17 12.39 2.77
CA VAL A 122 13.13 13.41 3.22
C VAL A 122 14.45 12.73 3.58
N THR A 123 14.42 11.70 4.42
CA THR A 123 15.58 10.86 4.75
C THR A 123 15.13 9.45 5.10
N GLY A 124 16.01 8.46 4.92
CA GLY A 124 15.77 7.07 5.27
C GLY A 124 16.21 6.12 4.17
N PRO A 125 15.94 4.81 4.34
CA PRO A 125 16.18 3.77 3.32
C PRO A 125 15.40 3.99 2.02
N GLY A 126 15.44 3.02 1.10
CA GLY A 126 14.59 2.98 -0.09
C GLY A 126 13.12 3.28 0.24
N PHE A 127 12.60 4.40 -0.26
CA PHE A 127 11.22 4.82 -0.04
C PHE A 127 10.68 5.29 -1.38
N LEU A 128 9.49 4.82 -1.69
CA LEU A 128 8.83 5.09 -2.94
C LEU A 128 8.00 6.36 -2.76
N ASP A 129 8.50 7.49 -3.28
CA ASP A 129 7.68 8.71 -3.37
C ASP A 129 6.37 8.35 -4.07
N ASN A 130 5.24 8.58 -3.40
CA ASN A 130 3.94 8.11 -3.85
C ASN A 130 2.82 9.13 -3.63
N ARG A 131 1.75 8.98 -4.40
CA ARG A 131 0.44 9.58 -4.19
C ARG A 131 -0.54 8.44 -3.96
N THR A 132 -1.22 8.47 -2.83
CA THR A 132 -2.17 7.41 -2.47
C THR A 132 -3.55 8.00 -2.26
N LEU A 133 -4.54 7.42 -2.95
CA LEU A 133 -5.95 7.74 -2.79
C LEU A 133 -6.54 6.86 -1.68
N TYR A 134 -7.04 7.50 -0.64
CA TYR A 134 -7.65 6.86 0.52
C TYR A 134 -9.14 7.12 0.60
N VAL A 135 -9.87 6.17 1.20
CA VAL A 135 -11.18 6.40 1.81
C VAL A 135 -11.10 5.99 3.28
N ASP A 136 -11.32 6.94 4.17
CA ASP A 136 -11.37 6.68 5.61
C ASP A 136 -12.82 6.64 6.08
N ASN A 137 -13.18 5.58 6.80
CA ASN A 137 -14.43 5.49 7.54
C ASN A 137 -14.20 6.03 8.95
N LEU A 138 -15.03 6.98 9.36
CA LEU A 138 -14.86 7.77 10.58
C LEU A 138 -15.98 7.49 11.57
N LYS A 139 -15.64 7.45 12.86
CA LYS A 139 -16.60 7.42 13.97
C LYS A 139 -16.35 8.56 14.94
N LYS A 140 -17.43 9.05 15.54
CA LYS A 140 -17.37 10.09 16.57
C LYS A 140 -17.19 9.46 17.95
N VAL A 141 -16.03 9.68 18.57
CA VAL A 141 -15.67 9.18 19.91
C VAL A 141 -15.47 10.38 20.84
N ASN A 142 -16.25 10.45 21.92
CA ASN A 142 -16.22 11.57 22.87
C ASN A 142 -16.30 12.94 22.17
N ASN A 143 -17.25 13.07 21.23
CA ASN A 143 -17.49 14.24 20.38
C ASN A 143 -16.34 14.63 19.43
N ASN A 144 -15.33 13.77 19.25
CA ASN A 144 -14.23 13.98 18.30
C ASN A 144 -14.28 12.92 17.20
N TRP A 145 -14.02 13.33 15.95
CA TRP A 145 -13.88 12.39 14.84
C TRP A 145 -12.59 11.58 14.98
N LYS A 146 -12.67 10.28 14.67
CA LYS A 146 -11.57 9.32 14.65
C LYS A 146 -11.75 8.37 13.46
N ILE A 147 -10.64 7.93 12.88
CA ILE A 147 -10.59 6.91 11.83
C ILE A 147 -10.86 5.55 12.45
N ASP A 148 -11.94 4.91 12.04
CA ASP A 148 -12.34 3.57 12.46
C ASP A 148 -11.72 2.51 11.54
N SER A 149 -11.77 2.74 10.23
CA SER A 149 -11.09 1.95 9.21
C SER A 149 -10.62 2.83 8.06
N GLU A 150 -9.69 2.31 7.27
CA GLU A 150 -9.01 3.01 6.19
C GLU A 150 -8.85 2.07 5.00
N GLU A 151 -9.14 2.56 3.80
CA GLU A 151 -9.08 1.81 2.57
C GLU A 151 -8.18 2.54 1.56
N VAL A 152 -7.23 1.82 0.97
CA VAL A 152 -6.40 2.32 -0.13
C VAL A 152 -7.10 1.99 -1.44
N LEU A 153 -7.51 3.01 -2.19
CA LEU A 153 -8.15 2.83 -3.49
C LEU A 153 -7.14 2.79 -4.65
N ASN A 154 -6.06 3.57 -4.55
CA ASN A 154 -5.04 3.64 -5.59
C ASN A 154 -3.70 4.11 -5.02
N VAL A 155 -2.59 3.62 -5.57
CA VAL A 155 -1.23 4.07 -5.27
C VAL A 155 -0.52 4.40 -6.58
N GLU A 156 -0.03 5.62 -6.70
CA GLU A 156 0.78 6.07 -7.84
C GLU A 156 2.19 6.37 -7.36
N PHE A 157 3.20 5.85 -8.04
CA PHE A 157 4.60 6.13 -7.73
C PHE A 157 5.18 7.19 -8.66
N LYS A 158 6.08 8.00 -8.12
CA LYS A 158 6.79 9.03 -8.92
C LYS A 158 7.70 8.43 -9.99
N ASP A 159 8.20 7.22 -9.77
CA ASP A 159 9.11 6.51 -10.67
C ASP A 159 8.46 5.19 -11.10
N ASP A 160 8.36 4.96 -12.41
CA ASP A 160 7.68 3.79 -13.00
C ASP A 160 8.41 2.47 -12.69
N ILE A 161 9.68 2.53 -12.28
CA ILE A 161 10.42 1.38 -11.74
C ILE A 161 9.72 0.83 -10.50
N TYR A 162 9.29 1.71 -9.61
CA TYR A 162 8.69 1.32 -8.33
C TYR A 162 7.27 0.82 -8.50
N GLU A 163 6.55 1.30 -9.51
CA GLU A 163 5.27 0.75 -9.92
C GLU A 163 5.41 -0.72 -10.36
N ALA A 164 6.45 -1.07 -11.13
CA ALA A 164 6.69 -2.46 -11.53
C ALA A 164 6.95 -3.39 -10.34
N VAL A 165 7.74 -2.94 -9.35
CA VAL A 165 8.01 -3.70 -8.13
C VAL A 165 6.75 -3.83 -7.28
N TYR A 166 6.00 -2.75 -7.10
CA TYR A 166 4.76 -2.78 -6.33
C TYR A 166 3.69 -3.69 -6.96
N ASN A 167 3.48 -3.59 -8.28
CA ASN A 167 2.54 -4.44 -9.00
C ASN A 167 2.90 -5.92 -8.90
N ASN A 168 4.20 -6.26 -8.81
CA ASN A 168 4.64 -7.63 -8.59
C ASN A 168 4.17 -8.14 -7.21
N ILE A 169 4.38 -7.36 -6.15
CA ILE A 169 3.95 -7.69 -4.78
C ILE A 169 2.42 -7.76 -4.66
N GLN A 170 1.70 -6.87 -5.35
CA GLN A 170 0.24 -6.93 -5.42
C GLN A 170 -0.24 -8.22 -6.08
N ALA A 171 0.33 -8.59 -7.23
CA ALA A 171 -0.02 -9.83 -7.91
C ALA A 171 0.25 -11.08 -7.06
N LEU A 172 1.32 -11.08 -6.26
CA LEU A 172 1.63 -12.15 -5.31
C LEU A 172 0.55 -12.29 -4.22
N ASN A 173 0.13 -11.17 -3.62
CA ASN A 173 -0.92 -11.18 -2.60
C ASN A 173 -2.30 -11.54 -3.14
N GLU A 174 -2.58 -11.19 -4.40
CA GLU A 174 -3.82 -11.55 -5.08
C GLU A 174 -3.82 -12.98 -5.63
N LYS A 175 -2.67 -13.68 -5.57
CA LYS A 175 -2.45 -14.98 -6.23
C LYS A 175 -2.80 -14.97 -7.72
N ASP A 176 -2.62 -13.82 -8.38
CA ASP A 176 -2.96 -13.66 -9.80
C ASP A 176 -1.71 -13.90 -10.66
N ILE A 177 -1.59 -15.11 -11.20
CA ILE A 177 -0.45 -15.49 -12.03
C ILE A 177 -0.34 -14.65 -13.31
N ASN A 178 -1.46 -14.17 -13.87
CA ASN A 178 -1.43 -13.37 -15.09
C ASN A 178 -0.87 -11.98 -14.79
N LYS A 179 -1.33 -11.35 -13.71
CA LYS A 179 -0.76 -10.08 -13.24
C LYS A 179 0.71 -10.25 -12.86
N TYR A 180 1.07 -11.32 -12.15
CA TYR A 180 2.45 -11.58 -11.77
C TYR A 180 3.35 -11.69 -13.02
N MET A 181 2.99 -12.56 -13.95
CA MET A 181 3.76 -12.74 -15.18
C MET A 181 3.78 -11.50 -16.07
N SER A 182 2.77 -10.62 -15.98
CA SER A 182 2.81 -9.32 -16.65
C SER A 182 3.95 -8.42 -16.15
N THR A 183 4.47 -8.65 -14.94
CA THR A 183 5.64 -7.92 -14.40
C THR A 183 6.97 -8.56 -14.77
N ILE A 184 6.97 -9.77 -15.33
CA ILE A 184 8.16 -10.53 -15.71
C ILE A 184 8.52 -10.29 -17.18
N ASP A 185 9.81 -10.25 -17.49
CA ASP A 185 10.32 -10.08 -18.84
C ASP A 185 10.07 -11.32 -19.71
N PRO A 186 9.28 -11.22 -20.79
CA PRO A 186 8.93 -12.36 -21.63
C PRO A 186 10.00 -12.69 -22.69
N SER A 187 11.10 -11.93 -22.78
CA SER A 187 12.06 -12.07 -23.88
C SER A 187 12.91 -13.35 -23.81
N ASN A 188 13.01 -14.00 -22.65
CA ASN A 188 13.65 -15.30 -22.48
C ASN A 188 12.60 -16.32 -22.02
N ASN A 189 12.14 -17.18 -22.94
CA ASN A 189 11.09 -18.15 -22.67
C ASN A 189 11.41 -19.11 -21.51
N ASP A 190 12.66 -19.58 -21.41
CA ASP A 190 13.04 -20.53 -20.36
C ASP A 190 12.98 -19.87 -18.98
N SER A 191 13.51 -18.65 -18.85
CA SER A 191 13.47 -17.90 -17.59
C SER A 191 12.05 -17.47 -17.23
N TYR A 192 11.26 -17.03 -18.23
CA TYR A 192 9.87 -16.64 -18.06
C TYR A 192 8.99 -17.81 -17.60
N ASN A 193 9.12 -18.98 -18.24
CA ASN A 193 8.38 -20.17 -17.83
C ASN A 193 8.80 -20.65 -16.44
N LYS A 194 10.09 -20.56 -16.10
CA LYS A 194 10.57 -20.89 -14.76
C LYS A 194 9.92 -20.00 -13.69
N PHE A 195 9.85 -18.69 -13.90
CA PHE A 195 9.14 -17.78 -12.98
C PHE A 195 7.68 -18.20 -12.78
N ARG A 196 7.00 -18.54 -13.88
CA ARG A 196 5.60 -18.96 -13.84
C ARG A 196 5.42 -20.25 -13.04
N ASP A 197 6.21 -21.27 -13.35
CA ASP A 197 6.06 -22.60 -12.77
C ASP A 197 6.42 -22.59 -11.28
N ASP A 198 7.52 -21.92 -10.91
CA ASP A 198 7.90 -21.74 -9.50
C ASP A 198 6.80 -20.99 -8.72
N GLN A 199 6.21 -19.95 -9.29
CA GLN A 199 5.18 -19.17 -8.60
C GLN A 199 3.84 -19.90 -8.48
N LEU A 200 3.47 -20.70 -9.49
CA LEU A 200 2.29 -21.56 -9.41
C LEU A 200 2.44 -22.63 -8.31
N ASP A 201 3.64 -23.20 -8.17
CA ASP A 201 3.94 -24.15 -7.08
C ASP A 201 3.77 -23.50 -5.70
N ILE A 202 4.22 -22.25 -5.53
CA ILE A 202 4.00 -21.49 -4.29
C ILE A 202 2.52 -21.19 -4.06
N PHE A 203 1.77 -20.77 -5.09
CA PHE A 203 0.34 -20.48 -4.96
C PHE A 203 -0.50 -21.72 -4.62
N ASP A 204 -0.12 -22.89 -5.11
CA ASP A 204 -0.78 -24.17 -4.82
C ASP A 204 -0.50 -24.63 -3.38
N LYS A 205 0.73 -24.43 -2.90
CA LYS A 205 1.17 -24.94 -1.59
C LYS A 205 0.83 -24.04 -0.42
N TYR A 206 0.82 -22.72 -0.62
CA TYR A 206 0.85 -21.77 0.48
C TYR A 206 -0.17 -20.63 0.32
N ASP A 207 -0.73 -20.19 1.44
CA ASP A 207 -1.41 -18.91 1.57
C ASP A 207 -0.50 -17.89 2.27
N LEU A 208 0.08 -16.98 1.48
CA LEU A 208 1.12 -16.06 1.93
C LEU A 208 0.67 -14.60 1.77
N ALA A 209 1.04 -13.77 2.74
CA ALA A 209 1.01 -12.33 2.67
C ALA A 209 2.42 -11.83 2.35
N TYR A 210 2.55 -11.01 1.30
CA TYR A 210 3.80 -10.38 0.94
C TYR A 210 3.76 -8.91 1.30
N ASN A 211 4.83 -8.43 1.91
CA ASN A 211 4.92 -7.08 2.38
C ASN A 211 6.25 -6.44 1.97
N LEU A 212 6.21 -5.49 1.04
CA LEU A 212 7.39 -4.72 0.64
C LEU A 212 7.72 -3.67 1.71
N GLU A 213 8.86 -3.81 2.38
CA GLU A 213 9.33 -2.87 3.40
C GLU A 213 10.21 -1.77 2.82
N GLU A 214 11.05 -2.14 1.84
CA GLU A 214 12.01 -1.24 1.22
C GLU A 214 12.15 -1.58 -0.26
N ALA A 215 12.28 -0.56 -1.08
CA ALA A 215 12.74 -0.65 -2.46
C ALA A 215 13.60 0.58 -2.79
N ASP A 216 14.82 0.36 -3.27
CA ASP A 216 15.73 1.42 -3.68
C ASP A 216 16.35 1.08 -5.03
N ALA A 217 16.07 1.93 -6.03
CA ALA A 217 16.72 1.81 -7.33
C ALA A 217 18.19 2.20 -7.20
N TYR A 218 19.08 1.41 -7.82
CA TYR A 218 20.50 1.70 -7.85
C TYR A 218 20.76 3.03 -8.57
N LYS A 219 21.72 3.81 -8.07
CA LYS A 219 22.02 5.16 -8.59
C LYS A 219 22.43 5.17 -10.05
N ASP A 220 23.11 4.12 -10.50
CA ASP A 220 23.59 3.96 -11.87
C ASP A 220 22.50 3.35 -12.78
N LYS A 221 21.26 3.83 -12.66
CA LYS A 221 20.15 3.38 -13.52
C LYS A 221 20.28 3.97 -14.92
N SER A 222 20.08 3.15 -15.94
CA SER A 222 19.94 3.58 -17.34
C SER A 222 18.45 3.73 -17.70
N ASP A 223 18.15 4.33 -18.85
CA ASP A 223 16.77 4.36 -19.37
C ASP A 223 16.27 2.98 -19.86
N LYS A 224 17.15 1.96 -19.87
CA LYS A 224 16.88 0.63 -20.43
C LYS A 224 16.93 -0.48 -19.39
N ASP A 225 17.76 -0.35 -18.38
CA ASP A 225 18.01 -1.37 -17.38
C ASP A 225 18.43 -0.75 -16.05
N THR A 226 18.06 -1.42 -14.97
CA THR A 226 18.36 -1.00 -13.60
C THR A 226 18.27 -2.19 -12.66
N ALA A 227 18.72 -1.99 -11.43
CA ALA A 227 18.52 -2.90 -10.32
C ALA A 227 17.77 -2.17 -9.21
N VAL A 228 16.89 -2.89 -8.52
CA VAL A 228 16.20 -2.41 -7.32
C VAL A 228 16.55 -3.36 -6.18
N GLY A 229 17.23 -2.83 -5.17
CA GLY A 229 17.39 -3.54 -3.90
C GLY A 229 16.06 -3.53 -3.17
N PHE A 230 15.65 -4.66 -2.62
CA PHE A 230 14.39 -4.76 -1.89
C PHE A 230 14.54 -5.50 -0.57
N ILE A 231 13.65 -5.15 0.36
CA ILE A 231 13.40 -5.90 1.58
C ILE A 231 11.91 -6.19 1.63
N GLU A 232 11.55 -7.46 1.80
CA GLU A 232 10.17 -7.88 1.97
C GLU A 232 10.01 -8.80 3.18
N THR A 233 8.83 -8.77 3.78
CA THR A 233 8.40 -9.74 4.77
C THR A 233 7.32 -10.63 4.16
N ILE A 234 7.45 -11.93 4.35
CA ILE A 234 6.49 -12.94 3.89
C ILE A 234 5.95 -13.66 5.12
N THR A 235 4.63 -13.62 5.31
CA THR A 235 3.96 -14.32 6.41
C THR A 235 2.93 -15.30 5.87
N LYS A 236 2.82 -16.47 6.50
CA LYS A 236 1.72 -17.39 6.18
C LYS A 236 0.42 -16.93 6.83
N ARG A 237 -0.69 -17.15 6.11
CA ARG A 237 -2.07 -16.95 6.55
C ARG A 237 -2.78 -18.28 6.83
N ASP A 238 -2.13 -19.39 6.52
CA ASP A 238 -2.61 -20.74 6.73
C ASP A 238 -1.81 -21.47 7.82
N ASN A 239 -2.11 -22.77 7.98
CA ASN A 239 -1.42 -23.67 8.91
C ASN A 239 -0.28 -24.47 8.21
N SER A 240 0.25 -23.98 7.08
CA SER A 240 1.33 -24.66 6.34
C SER A 240 2.64 -24.73 7.13
N ASP A 241 3.60 -25.48 6.59
CA ASP A 241 4.97 -25.57 7.11
C ASP A 241 5.84 -24.36 6.75
N PHE A 242 5.31 -23.40 5.98
CA PHE A 242 6.01 -22.18 5.62
C PHE A 242 6.47 -21.44 6.88
N LYS A 243 7.70 -20.93 6.84
CA LYS A 243 8.25 -20.10 7.90
C LYS A 243 8.13 -18.65 7.49
N ASN A 244 7.43 -17.87 8.32
CA ASN A 244 7.43 -16.42 8.18
C ASN A 244 8.88 -15.97 8.10
N ASN A 245 9.20 -15.17 7.09
CA ASN A 245 10.56 -14.73 6.89
C ASN A 245 10.63 -13.30 6.39
N LYS A 246 11.81 -12.72 6.58
CA LYS A 246 12.22 -11.47 5.97
C LYS A 246 13.27 -11.77 4.92
N THR A 247 13.04 -11.32 3.71
CA THR A 247 13.89 -11.56 2.55
C THR A 247 14.48 -10.23 2.08
N THR A 248 15.79 -10.24 1.83
CA THR A 248 16.55 -9.15 1.22
C THR A 248 17.10 -9.64 -0.10
N GLY A 249 16.89 -8.87 -1.17
CA GLY A 249 17.32 -9.26 -2.50
C GLY A 249 17.48 -8.08 -3.45
N VAL A 250 17.75 -8.42 -4.70
CA VAL A 250 17.85 -7.47 -5.80
C VAL A 250 16.99 -7.97 -6.95
N MET A 251 16.03 -7.15 -7.38
CA MET A 251 15.33 -7.33 -8.64
C MET A 251 16.11 -6.62 -9.73
N HIS A 252 16.41 -7.32 -10.82
CA HIS A 252 16.98 -6.71 -12.02
C HIS A 252 15.86 -6.47 -13.02
N LEU A 253 15.73 -5.22 -13.46
CA LEU A 253 14.66 -4.78 -14.32
C LEU A 253 15.23 -4.25 -15.63
N LYS A 254 14.46 -4.44 -16.70
CA LYS A 254 14.73 -3.82 -17.99
C LYS A 254 13.45 -3.32 -18.64
N LYS A 255 13.57 -2.32 -19.50
CA LYS A 255 12.43 -1.70 -20.17
C LYS A 255 12.07 -2.50 -21.43
N VAL A 256 10.88 -3.08 -21.45
CA VAL A 256 10.31 -3.84 -22.57
C VAL A 256 8.99 -3.18 -22.96
N ASN A 257 8.85 -2.75 -24.21
CA ASN A 257 7.67 -2.01 -24.69
C ASN A 257 7.30 -0.81 -23.79
N ASN A 258 8.31 -0.05 -23.39
CA ASN A 258 8.19 1.10 -22.48
C ASN A 258 7.69 0.78 -21.06
N GLN A 259 7.69 -0.49 -20.65
CA GLN A 259 7.34 -0.94 -19.30
C GLN A 259 8.54 -1.61 -18.63
N TRP A 260 8.78 -1.32 -17.35
CA TRP A 260 9.78 -2.05 -16.58
C TRP A 260 9.31 -3.47 -16.31
N LYS A 261 10.19 -4.43 -16.58
CA LYS A 261 9.94 -5.87 -16.36
C LYS A 261 11.10 -6.48 -15.58
N ILE A 262 10.78 -7.32 -14.61
CA ILE A 262 11.74 -8.09 -13.82
C ILE A 262 12.23 -9.24 -14.68
N PHE A 263 13.54 -9.34 -14.90
CA PHE A 263 14.14 -10.46 -15.66
C PHE A 263 14.98 -11.38 -14.78
N LYS A 264 15.31 -10.95 -13.55
CA LYS A 264 16.09 -11.73 -12.59
C LYS A 264 15.81 -11.24 -11.17
N ILE A 265 15.78 -12.18 -10.22
CA ILE A 265 15.74 -11.89 -8.80
C ILE A 265 16.92 -12.62 -8.14
N ASP A 266 17.80 -11.87 -7.48
CA ASP A 266 18.90 -12.41 -6.68
C ASP A 266 18.56 -12.27 -5.20
N ILE A 267 18.28 -13.39 -4.54
CA ILE A 267 18.08 -13.41 -3.09
C ILE A 267 19.44 -13.36 -2.39
N GLN A 268 19.64 -12.33 -1.55
CA GLN A 268 20.88 -12.15 -0.80
C GLN A 268 20.78 -12.77 0.59
N LYS A 269 19.60 -12.66 1.22
CA LYS A 269 19.39 -13.09 2.59
C LYS A 269 17.92 -13.42 2.83
N THR A 270 17.67 -14.49 3.59
CA THR A 270 16.35 -14.81 4.14
C THR A 270 16.52 -15.14 5.62
N GLU A 271 15.69 -14.54 6.46
CA GLU A 271 15.71 -14.71 7.92
C GLU A 271 14.34 -15.10 8.44
N ASP A 272 14.25 -16.20 9.20
CA ASP A 272 13.02 -16.57 9.89
C ASP A 272 12.61 -15.46 10.87
N ILE A 273 11.35 -15.02 10.78
CA ILE A 273 10.72 -14.10 11.73
C ILE A 273 9.60 -14.80 12.50
N LYS A 274 9.21 -14.21 13.63
CA LYS A 274 8.18 -14.76 14.50
C LYS A 274 6.78 -14.39 14.03
#